data_AF-A0A2G6ENL1-F1
#
_entry.id   AF-A0A2G6ENL1-F1
#
_cell.length_a   1.000
_cell.length_b   1.000
_cell.length_c   1.000
_cell.angle_alpha   90.00
_cell.angle_beta   90.00
_cell.angle_gamma   90.00
#
_symmetry.space_group_name_H-M   'P 1'
#
loop_
_entity.id
_entity.type
_entity.pdbx_description
1 polymer ?
#
loop_
_entity_poly.entity_id
_entity_poly.type
_entity_poly.pdbx_seq_one_letter_code
_entity_poly.pdbx_strand_id
1 'polypeptide(L)'
;MNIFYRSSWFALIILGLGGCATDHNPIRAKLTEIESLALCQDDAQGEMIASKVRAEYGFKRFADNAFRPVLAHKLFGHELRVIELSEAGNKLYVAGNPSELAYNFRRLLPELSCEQAACQAPLDNGKNLLLYKANVKKSKDTTVVECTRPVNALTTEK
;
A
#
# COMPACT_ATOMS: atom_id res chain seq x y z
N MET A 1 -56.17 59.08 7.90
CA MET A 1 -55.92 59.55 6.52
C MET A 1 -54.52 59.09 6.13
N ASN A 2 -54.41 58.27 5.06
CA ASN A 2 -53.22 57.74 4.33
C ASN A 2 -52.19 56.95 5.15
N ILE A 3 -51.96 55.62 5.02
CA ILE A 3 -51.75 54.67 3.90
C ILE A 3 -50.65 55.09 2.92
N PHE A 4 -49.52 54.34 2.86
CA PHE A 4 -49.02 53.54 1.71
C PHE A 4 -47.50 53.20 1.79
N TYR A 5 -47.20 51.88 1.73
CA TYR A 5 -46.12 51.18 0.97
C TYR A 5 -44.65 51.39 1.41
N ARG A 6 -43.71 50.44 1.36
CA ARG A 6 -43.42 49.27 0.47
C ARG A 6 -42.28 48.45 1.13
N SER A 7 -42.38 47.13 1.30
CA SER A 7 -41.82 46.07 0.44
C SER A 7 -40.29 46.10 0.22
N SER A 8 -39.60 45.07 0.73
CA SER A 8 -38.51 44.28 0.09
C SER A 8 -37.77 43.51 1.21
N TRP A 9 -38.00 42.22 1.47
CA TRP A 9 -37.60 41.05 0.66
C TRP A 9 -36.17 41.18 0.12
N PHE A 10 -35.19 40.76 0.91
CA PHE A 10 -34.04 39.98 0.42
C PHE A 10 -33.51 39.11 1.57
N ALA A 11 -34.00 37.88 1.62
CA ALA A 11 -33.25 36.77 2.15
C ALA A 11 -32.07 36.54 1.18
N LEU A 12 -30.84 36.65 1.65
CA LEU A 12 -29.69 36.09 0.95
C LEU A 12 -29.24 34.85 1.70
N ILE A 13 -29.83 33.74 1.29
CA ILE A 13 -29.33 32.39 1.53
C ILE A 13 -28.09 32.24 0.64
N ILE A 14 -26.88 32.26 1.21
CA ILE A 14 -25.70 31.76 0.51
C ILE A 14 -25.63 30.26 0.78
N LEU A 15 -26.45 29.52 0.02
CA LEU A 15 -26.32 28.08 -0.16
C LEU A 15 -25.25 27.86 -1.23
N GLY A 16 -24.13 27.29 -0.77
CA GLY A 16 -23.32 26.34 -1.54
C GLY A 16 -22.54 26.90 -2.71
N LEU A 17 -21.24 26.60 -2.74
CA LEU A 17 -20.62 25.91 -3.87
C LEU A 17 -19.17 25.56 -3.48
N GLY A 18 -18.90 24.25 -3.46
CA GLY A 18 -17.58 23.75 -3.80
C GLY A 18 -16.50 23.98 -2.74
N GLY A 19 -16.66 23.36 -1.57
CA GLY A 19 -15.51 22.80 -0.88
C GLY A 19 -14.89 21.72 -1.76
N CYS A 20 -14.10 22.11 -2.76
CA CYS A 20 -13.06 21.24 -3.26
C CYS A 20 -11.93 21.32 -2.24
N ALA A 21 -12.09 20.58 -1.14
CA ALA A 21 -10.93 20.03 -0.46
C ALA A 21 -10.29 19.06 -1.47
N THR A 22 -9.52 19.62 -2.40
CA THR A 22 -8.47 18.86 -3.04
C THR A 22 -7.55 18.44 -1.91
N ASP A 23 -7.76 17.23 -1.40
CA ASP A 23 -6.75 16.42 -0.72
C ASP A 23 -5.63 16.14 -1.74
N HIS A 24 -4.97 17.21 -2.18
CA HIS A 24 -3.73 17.16 -2.91
C HIS A 24 -2.64 17.30 -1.86
N ASN A 25 -2.46 16.24 -1.09
CA ASN A 25 -1.18 16.01 -0.46
C ASN A 25 -0.21 15.59 -1.58
N PRO A 26 0.70 16.47 -2.03
CA PRO A 26 1.62 16.19 -3.15
C PRO A 26 2.64 15.10 -2.82
N ILE A 27 2.65 14.62 -1.56
CA ILE A 27 3.48 13.52 -1.06
C ILE A 27 2.84 12.16 -1.35
N ARG A 28 1.62 12.10 -1.90
CA ARG A 28 1.14 10.93 -2.66
C ARG A 28 1.83 10.86 -4.04
N ALA A 29 3.11 11.20 -4.07
CA ALA A 29 4.00 11.01 -5.20
C ALA A 29 3.81 9.56 -5.67
N LYS A 30 3.40 9.41 -6.94
CA LYS A 30 2.96 8.16 -7.57
C LYS A 30 3.86 7.00 -7.14
N LEU A 31 3.40 6.22 -6.16
CA LEU A 31 4.04 4.96 -5.79
C LEU A 31 4.14 4.12 -7.06
N THR A 32 5.28 3.46 -7.24
CA THR A 32 5.40 2.45 -8.29
C THR A 32 4.38 1.33 -8.06
N GLU A 33 4.14 0.51 -9.09
CA GLU A 33 3.21 -0.63 -8.98
C GLU A 33 3.62 -1.55 -7.82
N ILE A 34 4.91 -1.78 -7.63
CA ILE A 34 5.47 -2.65 -6.60
C ILE A 34 5.40 -2.01 -5.21
N GLU A 35 5.66 -0.71 -5.09
CA GLU A 35 5.51 0.01 -3.81
C GLU A 35 4.04 0.03 -3.37
N SER A 36 3.12 0.16 -4.31
CA SER A 36 1.67 0.08 -4.05
C SER A 36 1.27 -1.30 -3.53
N LEU A 37 1.81 -2.37 -4.12
CA LEU A 37 1.63 -3.75 -3.65
C LEU A 37 2.23 -3.97 -2.26
N ALA A 38 3.43 -3.44 -2.00
CA ALA A 38 4.14 -3.58 -0.74
C ALA A 38 3.37 -2.96 0.43
N LEU A 39 2.53 -1.96 0.17
CA LEU A 39 1.75 -1.23 1.15
C LEU A 39 0.28 -1.65 1.20
N CYS A 40 -0.12 -2.69 0.47
CA CYS A 40 -1.52 -3.08 0.26
C CYS A 40 -2.44 -1.87 0.06
N GLN A 41 -2.13 -1.00 -0.90
CA GLN A 41 -3.08 0.02 -1.33
C GLN A 41 -4.32 -0.72 -1.86
N ASP A 42 -5.43 -0.71 -1.12
CA ASP A 42 -6.70 -1.31 -1.54
C ASP A 42 -7.51 -0.26 -2.33
N ASP A 43 -6.84 0.39 -3.29
CA ASP A 43 -7.51 1.21 -4.29
C ASP A 43 -7.60 0.46 -5.62
N ALA A 44 -8.39 0.99 -6.55
CA ALA A 44 -8.60 0.37 -7.86
C ALA A 44 -7.26 0.10 -8.60
N GLN A 45 -6.23 0.91 -8.33
CA GLN A 45 -4.91 0.73 -8.90
C GLN A 45 -4.20 -0.49 -8.28
N GLY A 46 -4.19 -0.63 -6.95
CA GLY A 46 -3.61 -1.77 -6.27
C GLY A 46 -4.29 -3.11 -6.61
N GLU A 47 -5.62 -3.12 -6.74
CA GLU A 47 -6.38 -4.28 -7.20
C GLU A 47 -6.01 -4.67 -8.64
N MET A 48 -5.95 -3.68 -9.53
CA MET A 48 -5.54 -3.88 -10.92
C MET A 48 -4.10 -4.43 -11.01
N ILE A 49 -3.17 -3.88 -10.24
CA ILE A 49 -1.78 -4.35 -10.20
C ILE A 49 -1.72 -5.79 -9.68
N ALA A 50 -2.42 -6.09 -8.59
CA ALA A 50 -2.47 -7.45 -8.04
C ALA A 50 -3.05 -8.44 -9.07
N SER A 51 -4.10 -8.05 -9.80
CA SER A 51 -4.68 -8.84 -10.89
C SER A 51 -3.68 -9.07 -12.03
N LYS A 52 -2.98 -8.02 -12.49
CA LYS A 52 -1.94 -8.10 -13.52
C LYS A 52 -0.80 -9.04 -13.12
N VAL A 53 -0.28 -8.90 -11.90
CA VAL A 53 0.78 -9.75 -11.34
C VAL A 53 0.30 -11.21 -11.22
N ARG A 54 -0.94 -11.45 -10.79
CA ARG A 54 -1.52 -12.81 -10.77
C ARG A 54 -1.65 -13.40 -12.17
N ALA A 55 -2.07 -12.61 -13.16
CA ALA A 55 -2.19 -13.06 -14.54
C ALA A 55 -0.82 -13.39 -15.15
N GLU A 56 0.22 -12.61 -14.82
CA GLU A 56 1.58 -12.81 -15.32
C GLU A 56 2.29 -14.02 -14.68
N TYR A 57 2.11 -14.23 -13.38
CA TYR A 57 2.90 -15.22 -12.63
C TYR A 57 2.12 -16.49 -12.24
N GLY A 58 0.79 -16.45 -12.23
CA GLY A 58 -0.08 -17.51 -11.68
C GLY A 58 0.13 -17.72 -10.18
N PHE A 59 -0.74 -18.49 -9.51
CA PHE A 59 -0.59 -18.90 -8.11
C PHE A 59 0.57 -19.90 -7.88
N LYS A 60 1.73 -19.71 -8.52
CA LYS A 60 2.85 -20.63 -8.37
C LYS A 60 3.57 -20.38 -7.04
N ARG A 61 3.10 -21.10 -6.01
CA ARG A 61 3.89 -21.41 -4.81
C ARG A 61 5.24 -22.00 -5.21
N PHE A 62 6.27 -21.64 -4.43
CA PHE A 62 7.69 -21.98 -4.58
C PHE A 62 8.00 -23.33 -5.27
N ALA A 63 8.95 -23.27 -6.21
CA ALA A 63 9.98 -24.30 -6.34
C ALA A 63 11.33 -23.66 -6.01
N ASP A 64 12.09 -24.33 -5.13
CA ASP A 64 13.14 -23.80 -4.26
C ASP A 64 14.36 -23.15 -4.94
N ASN A 65 14.44 -23.09 -6.29
CA ASN A 65 15.52 -22.43 -7.00
C ASN A 65 15.12 -21.87 -8.40
N ALA A 66 13.83 -21.81 -8.74
CA ALA A 66 13.42 -21.68 -10.15
C ALA A 66 12.66 -20.40 -10.54
N PHE A 67 12.23 -19.57 -9.58
CA PHE A 67 11.46 -18.38 -9.94
C PHE A 67 12.27 -17.11 -9.74
N ARG A 68 12.93 -16.67 -10.81
CA ARG A 68 13.29 -15.26 -11.00
C ARG A 68 12.17 -14.66 -11.86
N PRO A 69 11.44 -13.62 -11.42
CA PRO A 69 10.51 -12.93 -12.30
C PRO A 69 11.27 -12.50 -13.57
N VAL A 70 10.66 -12.76 -14.73
CA VAL A 70 11.24 -12.44 -16.05
C VAL A 70 11.40 -10.92 -16.24
N LEU A 71 10.66 -10.12 -15.46
CA LEU A 71 10.78 -8.68 -15.40
C LEU A 71 11.65 -8.23 -14.23
N ALA A 72 12.59 -7.33 -14.52
CA ALA A 72 13.48 -6.68 -13.56
C ALA A 72 12.74 -5.66 -12.68
N HIS A 73 11.68 -6.10 -12.00
CA HIS A 73 10.99 -5.27 -11.04
C HIS A 73 11.91 -5.00 -9.84
N LYS A 74 11.86 -3.76 -9.35
CA LYS A 74 12.66 -3.30 -8.22
C LYS A 74 11.76 -2.64 -7.18
N LEU A 75 12.06 -2.87 -5.91
CA LEU A 75 11.49 -2.14 -4.79
C LEU A 75 12.58 -1.21 -4.24
N PHE A 76 12.39 0.10 -4.35
CA PHE A 76 13.40 1.10 -3.96
C PHE A 76 14.82 0.81 -4.52
N GLY A 77 14.90 0.34 -5.76
CA GLY A 77 16.17 -0.02 -6.41
C GLY A 77 16.70 -1.42 -6.11
N HIS A 78 16.11 -2.14 -5.15
CA HIS A 78 16.47 -3.52 -4.82
C HIS A 78 15.74 -4.53 -5.71
N GLU A 79 16.44 -5.57 -6.17
CA GLU A 79 15.89 -6.61 -7.04
C GLU A 79 14.78 -7.42 -6.33
N LEU A 80 13.61 -7.51 -6.96
CA LEU A 80 12.57 -8.45 -6.53
C LEU A 80 12.93 -9.87 -6.98
N ARG A 81 12.96 -10.78 -6.02
CA ARG A 81 13.22 -12.20 -6.25
C ARG A 81 11.93 -12.99 -6.38
N VAL A 82 10.95 -12.74 -5.52
CA VAL A 82 9.68 -13.49 -5.48
C VAL A 82 8.55 -12.57 -5.01
N ILE A 83 7.34 -12.81 -5.52
CA ILE A 83 6.10 -12.17 -5.08
C ILE A 83 5.11 -13.28 -4.71
N GLU A 84 4.59 -13.26 -3.49
CA GLU A 84 3.49 -14.11 -3.05
C GLU A 84 2.29 -13.24 -2.70
N LEU A 85 1.17 -13.46 -3.40
CA LEU A 85 -0.08 -12.74 -3.19
C LEU A 85 -1.10 -13.67 -2.53
N SER A 86 -1.66 -13.23 -1.41
CA SER A 86 -2.74 -13.94 -0.71
C SER A 86 -3.87 -12.98 -0.37
N GLU A 87 -5.01 -13.51 0.04
CA GLU A 87 -6.12 -12.69 0.54
C GLU A 87 -5.72 -11.98 1.84
N ALA A 88 -4.98 -12.67 2.72
CA ALA A 88 -4.50 -12.16 4.00
C ALA A 88 -3.41 -11.09 3.87
N GLY A 89 -2.82 -10.91 2.68
CA GLY A 89 -1.73 -9.97 2.48
C GLY A 89 -0.77 -10.34 1.34
N ASN A 90 0.21 -9.48 1.14
CA ASN A 90 1.24 -9.61 0.10
C ASN A 90 2.61 -9.83 0.75
N LYS A 91 3.42 -10.73 0.20
CA LYS A 91 4.82 -10.94 0.60
C LYS A 91 5.73 -10.75 -0.60
N LEU A 92 6.67 -9.81 -0.50
CA LEU A 92 7.68 -9.54 -1.51
C LEU A 92 9.05 -9.96 -0.98
N TYR A 93 9.74 -10.81 -1.72
CA TYR A 93 11.10 -11.24 -1.38
C TYR A 93 12.07 -10.40 -2.19
N VAL A 94 12.90 -9.63 -1.51
CA VAL A 94 13.72 -8.57 -2.09
C VAL A 94 15.18 -8.79 -1.72
N ALA A 95 16.09 -8.61 -2.68
CA ALA A 95 17.52 -8.72 -2.41
C ALA A 95 18.00 -7.61 -1.45
N GLY A 96 18.78 -7.98 -0.43
CA GLY A 96 19.42 -7.04 0.50
C GLY A 96 19.01 -7.20 1.96
N ASN A 97 19.44 -6.24 2.78
CA ASN A 97 19.26 -6.23 4.24
C ASN A 97 17.97 -5.50 4.66
N PRO A 98 17.23 -5.98 5.69
CA PRO A 98 16.01 -5.31 6.16
C PRO A 98 16.23 -3.86 6.58
N SER A 99 17.35 -3.52 7.22
CA SER A 99 17.64 -2.17 7.70
C SER A 99 17.86 -1.18 6.56
N GLU A 100 18.46 -1.63 5.45
CA GLU A 100 18.66 -0.80 4.24
C GLU A 100 17.30 -0.53 3.55
N LEU A 101 16.47 -1.56 3.42
CA LEU A 101 15.13 -1.42 2.88
C LEU A 101 14.25 -0.52 3.75
N ALA A 102 14.32 -0.68 5.08
CA ALA A 102 13.59 0.13 6.06
C ALA A 102 13.89 1.63 5.92
N TYR A 103 15.16 1.99 5.65
CA TYR A 103 15.54 3.38 5.42
C TYR A 103 14.78 4.02 4.25
N ASN A 104 14.54 3.25 3.18
CA ASN A 104 13.76 3.73 2.03
C ASN A 104 12.27 3.89 2.37
N PHE A 105 11.70 2.94 3.12
CA PHE A 105 10.30 3.00 3.56
C PHE A 105 10.02 4.17 4.52
N ARG A 106 10.98 4.59 5.36
CA ARG A 106 10.79 5.71 6.30
C ARG A 106 10.40 7.04 5.65
N ARG A 107 10.68 7.21 4.35
CA ARG A 107 10.23 8.38 3.59
C ARG A 107 8.71 8.41 3.41
N LEU A 108 8.08 7.24 3.41
CA LEU A 108 6.64 7.05 3.24
C LEU A 108 5.95 6.73 4.56
N LEU A 109 6.64 6.01 5.46
CA LEU A 109 6.16 5.53 6.75
C LEU A 109 7.12 5.99 7.86
N PRO A 110 7.03 7.24 8.33
CA PRO A 110 7.91 7.79 9.36
C PRO A 110 7.90 6.97 10.67
N GLU A 111 6.77 6.33 10.98
CA GLU A 111 6.55 5.47 12.14
C GLU A 111 7.23 4.08 12.05
N LEU A 112 7.92 3.77 10.94
CA LEU A 112 8.60 2.49 10.78
C LEU A 112 9.78 2.32 11.75
N SER A 113 9.57 1.46 12.75
CA SER A 113 10.55 1.13 13.78
C SER A 113 11.21 -0.22 13.50
N CYS A 114 12.47 -0.36 13.89
CA CYS A 114 13.23 -1.61 13.71
C CYS A 114 13.68 -2.12 15.07
N GLU A 115 13.32 -3.36 15.39
CA GLU A 115 13.79 -4.07 16.57
C GLU A 115 14.51 -5.34 16.12
N GLN A 116 15.78 -5.48 16.52
CA GLN A 116 16.62 -6.61 16.15
C GLN A 116 16.74 -6.78 14.61
N ALA A 117 16.23 -7.89 14.06
CA ALA A 117 16.33 -8.27 12.65
C ALA A 117 15.02 -8.04 11.87
N ALA A 118 14.07 -7.30 12.45
CA ALA A 118 12.79 -6.98 11.84
C ALA A 118 12.44 -5.49 12.01
N CYS A 119 11.69 -4.95 11.07
CA CYS A 119 11.07 -3.63 11.17
C CYS A 119 9.58 -3.74 10.94
N GLN A 120 8.81 -2.85 11.56
CA GLN A 120 7.36 -2.83 11.42
C GLN A 120 6.81 -1.41 11.42
N ALA A 121 5.69 -1.22 10.75
CA ALA A 121 4.93 0.02 10.77
C ALA A 121 3.43 -0.30 10.66
N PRO A 122 2.57 0.37 11.43
CA PRO A 122 1.14 0.37 11.11
C PRO A 122 0.91 1.03 9.75
N LEU A 123 -0.03 0.48 9.01
CA LEU A 123 -0.56 1.06 7.78
C LEU A 123 -2.01 1.49 8.02
N ASP A 124 -2.55 2.29 7.12
CA ASP A 124 -3.96 2.68 7.18
C ASP A 124 -4.91 1.47 7.20
N ASN A 125 -6.09 1.66 7.79
CA ASN A 125 -7.17 0.67 7.82
C ASN A 125 -6.82 -0.63 8.57
N GLY A 126 -6.00 -0.57 9.63
CA GLY A 126 -5.70 -1.72 10.49
C GLY A 126 -4.77 -2.75 9.85
N LYS A 127 -4.05 -2.36 8.81
CA LYS A 127 -3.02 -3.17 8.16
C LYS A 127 -1.67 -2.94 8.85
N ASN A 128 -0.75 -3.87 8.68
CA ASN A 128 0.63 -3.72 9.16
C ASN A 128 1.63 -4.10 8.07
N LEU A 129 2.72 -3.33 8.01
CA LEU A 129 3.92 -3.65 7.24
C LEU A 129 4.95 -4.30 8.16
N LEU A 130 5.56 -5.39 7.71
CA LEU A 130 6.68 -6.06 8.35
C LEU A 130 7.81 -6.26 7.35
N LEU A 131 9.03 -5.92 7.76
CA LEU A 131 10.27 -6.15 7.01
C LEU A 131 11.14 -7.08 7.84
N TYR A 132 11.51 -8.24 7.32
CA TYR A 132 12.32 -9.20 8.08
C TYR A 132 13.19 -10.06 7.17
N LYS A 133 14.25 -10.64 7.73
CA LYS A 133 15.14 -11.52 6.97
C LYS A 133 14.45 -12.85 6.63
N ALA A 134 14.53 -13.28 5.37
CA ALA A 134 14.00 -14.57 4.95
C ALA A 134 14.77 -15.70 5.64
N ASN A 135 14.06 -16.58 6.35
CA ASN A 135 14.66 -17.74 7.02
C ASN A 135 14.79 -18.93 6.05
N VAL A 136 15.57 -18.75 4.99
CA VAL A 136 15.82 -19.78 3.97
C VAL A 136 17.32 -20.01 3.87
N LYS A 137 17.77 -21.25 4.13
CA LYS A 137 19.21 -21.62 4.20
C LYS A 137 20.05 -21.15 3.00
N LYS A 138 19.43 -20.98 1.83
CA LYS A 138 20.10 -20.59 0.58
C LYS A 138 20.02 -19.10 0.23
N SER A 139 19.24 -18.29 0.95
CA SER A 139 18.99 -16.88 0.58
C SER A 139 19.43 -15.92 1.68
N LYS A 140 20.75 -15.85 1.91
CA LYS A 140 21.36 -15.06 3.00
C LYS A 140 21.11 -13.56 2.89
N ASP A 141 20.86 -13.05 1.70
CA ASP A 141 20.64 -11.62 1.42
C ASP A 141 19.24 -11.39 0.83
N THR A 142 18.22 -11.84 1.55
CA THR A 142 16.83 -11.62 1.16
C THR A 142 16.02 -11.13 2.33
N THR A 143 15.35 -10.01 2.10
CA THR A 143 14.39 -9.41 3.00
C THR A 143 12.99 -9.75 2.48
N VAL A 144 12.11 -10.13 3.37
CA VAL A 144 10.68 -10.23 3.12
C VAL A 144 10.05 -8.89 3.52
N VAL A 145 9.31 -8.30 2.60
CA VAL A 145 8.40 -7.18 2.84
C VAL A 145 6.99 -7.77 2.84
N GLU A 146 6.41 -7.91 4.02
CA GLU A 146 5.08 -8.45 4.23
C GLU A 146 4.13 -7.32 4.60
N CYS A 147 3.08 -7.17 3.81
CA CYS A 147 1.91 -6.42 4.24
C CYS A 147 0.83 -7.41 4.66
N THR A 148 0.29 -7.20 5.85
CA THR A 148 -0.86 -7.95 6.38
C THR A 148 -2.13 -7.12 6.31
N ARG A 149 -3.21 -7.72 5.82
CA ARG A 149 -4.55 -7.13 5.87
C ARG A 149 -5.23 -7.48 7.21
N PRO A 150 -6.08 -6.61 7.78
CA PRO A 150 -6.89 -6.98 8.93
C PRO A 150 -7.74 -8.21 8.58
N VAL A 151 -7.81 -9.17 9.50
CA VAL A 151 -8.49 -10.47 9.31
C VAL A 151 -10.04 -10.32 9.22
N ASN A 152 -10.57 -9.09 9.20
CA ASN A 152 -12.00 -8.81 9.28
C ASN A 152 -12.78 -8.86 7.95
N ALA A 153 -12.28 -9.53 6.91
CA ALA A 153 -12.99 -9.66 5.62
C ALA A 153 -13.60 -11.06 5.35
N LEU A 154 -13.76 -11.90 6.38
CA LEU A 154 -14.47 -13.19 6.28
C LEU A 154 -15.49 -13.38 7.40
N THR A 155 -16.47 -12.48 7.44
CA THR A 155 -17.80 -12.66 8.05
C THR A 155 -18.62 -11.49 7.52
N THR A 156 -19.55 -11.61 6.59
CA THR A 156 -20.81 -12.36 6.73
C THR A 156 -21.52 -12.37 5.37
N GLU A 157 -21.57 -13.51 4.68
CA GLU A 157 -22.73 -13.85 3.84
C GLU A 157 -22.98 -15.33 4.08
N LYS A 158 -24.10 -15.60 4.75
CA LYS A 158 -24.64 -16.93 5.00
C LYS A 158 -26.09 -16.91 4.55
#